data_AF-A0A9Q2P6H3-F1
#
_entry.id   AF-A0A9Q2P6H3-F1
#
_cell.length_a   1.000
_cell.length_b   1.000
_cell.length_c   1.000
_cell.angle_alpha   90.00
_cell.angle_beta   90.00
_cell.angle_gamma   90.00
#
_symmetry.space_group_name_H-M   'P 1'
#
loop_
_entity.id
_entity.type
_entity.pdbx_description
1 polymer ?
#
loop_
_entity_poly.entity_id
_entity_poly.type
_entity_poly.pdbx_seq_one_letter_code
_entity_poly.pdbx_strand_id
1 'polypeptide(L)'
;MTGPNRDHVSVEARTGHVELTKTVQNETEGTAEGTSNQGQGGDVLLYRIYLHNTSPTSVADVQIFDRTPPYTSLSEAVPDPVVISPELTCNLTKPATNAAAYQGPLQWDCAGSFLPGQVGSVTFRVVITP
;
A
#
# COMPACT_ATOMS: atom_id res chain seq x y z
N MET A 1 24.91 9.30 2.69
CA MET A 1 24.55 9.12 1.26
C MET A 1 23.04 8.91 1.21
N THR A 2 22.28 9.96 0.94
CA THR A 2 20.81 9.98 0.97
C THR A 2 20.27 9.74 -0.44
N GLY A 3 19.90 8.50 -0.75
CA GLY A 3 19.02 8.20 -1.88
C GLY A 3 17.58 8.12 -1.35
N PRO A 4 16.61 8.85 -1.89
CA PRO A 4 15.21 8.61 -1.54
C PRO A 4 14.86 7.16 -1.93
N ASN A 5 14.26 6.42 -1.00
CA ASN A 5 13.72 5.10 -1.26
C ASN A 5 12.66 5.21 -2.36
N ARG A 6 13.04 4.91 -3.61
CA ARG A 6 12.12 4.78 -4.75
C ARG A 6 11.47 3.41 -4.66
N ASP A 7 10.58 3.29 -3.70
CA ASP A 7 9.59 2.25 -3.79
C ASP A 7 8.61 2.62 -4.92
N HIS A 8 8.45 1.71 -5.88
CA HIS A 8 7.62 1.92 -7.04
C HIS A 8 6.24 1.34 -6.73
N VAL A 9 5.34 2.19 -6.26
CA VAL A 9 3.91 1.89 -6.26
C VAL A 9 3.37 2.17 -7.66
N SER A 10 2.61 1.24 -8.23
CA SER A 10 1.93 1.44 -9.50
C SER A 10 0.47 1.03 -9.42
N VAL A 11 -0.36 1.73 -10.18
CA VAL A 11 -1.74 1.34 -10.41
C VAL A 11 -1.92 0.96 -11.87
N GLU A 12 -2.62 -0.14 -12.11
CA GLU A 12 -3.18 -0.46 -13.41
C GLU A 12 -4.69 -0.27 -13.33
N ALA A 13 -5.25 0.52 -14.25
CA ALA A 13 -6.67 0.76 -14.40
C ALA A 13 -7.02 0.62 -15.88
N ARG A 14 -8.07 -0.14 -16.21
CA ARG A 14 -8.45 -0.35 -17.62
C ARG A 14 -9.08 0.88 -18.26
N THR A 15 -9.71 1.74 -17.45
CA THR A 15 -10.39 2.96 -17.89
C THR A 15 -10.18 4.06 -16.87
N GLY A 16 -9.78 5.26 -17.32
CA GLY A 16 -9.56 6.41 -16.43
C GLY A 16 -8.18 6.39 -15.75
N HIS A 17 -8.03 7.29 -14.80
CA HIS A 17 -6.82 7.63 -14.07
C HIS A 17 -7.07 7.58 -12.56
N VAL A 18 -6.23 6.84 -11.85
CA VAL A 18 -6.19 6.78 -10.39
C VAL A 18 -4.82 7.28 -9.96
N GLU A 19 -4.78 8.22 -9.04
CA GLU A 19 -3.53 8.65 -8.42
C GLU A 19 -3.27 7.82 -7.18
N LEU A 20 -2.01 7.37 -7.04
CA LEU A 20 -1.53 6.71 -5.83
C LEU A 20 -0.52 7.61 -5.11
N THR A 21 -0.71 7.77 -3.80
CA THR A 21 0.29 8.40 -2.92
C THR A 21 0.68 7.43 -1.83
N LYS A 22 1.98 7.15 -1.71
CA LYS A 22 2.51 6.28 -0.66
C LYS A 22 3.17 7.09 0.45
N THR A 23 2.87 6.73 1.67
CA THR A 23 3.40 7.31 2.90
C THR A 23 3.88 6.22 3.85
N VAL A 24 4.66 6.63 4.83
CA VAL A 24 5.22 5.77 5.87
C VAL A 24 5.19 6.49 7.21
N GLN A 25 4.92 5.71 8.26
CA GLN A 25 5.00 6.12 9.65
C GLN A 25 5.83 5.10 10.42
N ASN A 26 6.82 5.54 11.19
CA ASN A 26 7.46 4.67 12.18
C ASN A 26 6.57 4.62 13.42
N GLU A 27 5.81 3.52 13.57
CA GLU A 27 4.90 3.35 14.70
C GLU A 27 5.65 3.09 16.01
N THR A 28 6.84 2.48 15.95
CA THR A 28 7.70 2.25 17.13
C THR A 28 8.22 3.56 17.70
N GLU A 29 8.71 4.47 16.85
CA GLU A 29 9.21 5.78 17.27
C GLU A 29 8.09 6.84 17.42
N GLY A 30 6.87 6.52 16.98
CA GLY A 30 5.71 7.43 17.05
C GLY A 30 5.85 8.64 16.13
N THR A 31 6.49 8.50 14.97
CA THR A 31 6.66 9.61 14.03
C THR A 31 5.32 10.03 13.44
N ALA A 32 5.27 11.23 12.85
CA ALA A 32 4.20 11.58 11.93
C ALA A 32 4.30 10.75 10.64
N GLU A 33 3.19 10.64 9.91
CA GLU A 33 3.16 10.08 8.57
C GLU A 33 3.91 11.01 7.59
N GLY A 34 4.75 10.42 6.74
CA GLY A 34 5.56 11.16 5.77
C GLY A 34 6.11 10.25 4.68
N THR A 35 7.26 10.62 4.11
CA THR A 35 7.92 9.84 3.04
C THR A 35 9.26 9.24 3.47
N SER A 36 9.68 9.51 4.71
CA SER A 36 10.94 8.99 5.28
C SER A 36 10.69 7.69 6.01
N ASN A 37 11.28 6.60 5.53
CA ASN A 37 11.22 5.27 6.15
C ASN A 37 12.45 4.98 7.01
N GLN A 38 13.01 6.00 7.66
CA GLN A 38 14.14 5.83 8.57
C GLN A 38 13.67 5.16 9.87
N GLY A 39 14.52 4.30 10.40
CA GLY A 39 14.30 3.57 11.65
C GLY A 39 15.50 2.67 11.96
N GLN A 40 15.47 2.04 13.12
CA GLN A 40 16.46 1.08 13.57
C GLN A 40 15.97 -0.37 13.34
N GLY A 41 16.90 -1.33 13.37
CA GLY A 41 16.54 -2.75 13.33
C GLY A 41 15.54 -3.09 14.46
N GLY A 42 14.43 -3.73 14.09
CA GLY A 42 13.31 -4.04 14.99
C GLY A 42 12.16 -3.04 14.96
N ASP A 43 12.31 -1.85 14.36
CA ASP A 43 11.21 -0.89 14.25
C ASP A 43 10.10 -1.39 13.32
N VAL A 44 8.85 -1.08 13.68
CA VAL A 44 7.67 -1.35 12.86
C VAL A 44 7.28 -0.09 12.12
N LEU A 45 7.26 -0.19 10.78
CA LEU A 45 6.84 0.86 9.87
C LEU A 45 5.46 0.52 9.30
N LEU A 46 4.51 1.44 9.44
CA LEU A 46 3.23 1.41 8.75
C LEU A 46 3.38 2.12 7.41
N TYR A 47 3.20 1.38 6.31
CA TYR A 47 3.04 1.94 4.98
C TYR A 47 1.56 2.08 4.64
N ARG A 48 1.20 3.20 4.04
CA ARG A 48 -0.14 3.48 3.54
C ARG A 48 -0.07 3.93 2.10
N ILE A 49 -0.96 3.36 1.28
CA ILE A 49 -1.11 3.74 -0.13
C ILE A 49 -2.50 4.34 -0.26
N TYR A 50 -2.56 5.64 -0.43
CA TYR A 50 -3.78 6.38 -0.72
C TYR A 50 -4.12 6.23 -2.21
N LEU A 51 -5.39 5.98 -2.50
CA LEU A 51 -5.97 5.97 -3.83
C LEU A 51 -6.87 7.20 -3.98
N HIS A 52 -6.81 7.85 -5.14
CA HIS A 52 -7.76 8.91 -5.50
C HIS A 52 -8.18 8.74 -6.96
N ASN A 53 -9.48 8.58 -7.21
CA ASN A 53 -9.99 8.64 -8.57
C ASN A 53 -10.07 10.11 -9.03
N THR A 54 -9.07 10.56 -9.78
CA THR A 54 -9.02 11.90 -10.37
C THR A 54 -9.74 12.00 -11.72
N SER A 55 -10.36 10.91 -12.19
CA SER A 55 -11.12 10.88 -13.43
C SER A 55 -12.50 11.53 -13.27
N PRO A 56 -13.06 12.11 -14.34
CA PRO A 56 -14.45 12.56 -14.34
C PRO A 56 -15.48 11.41 -14.40
N THR A 57 -15.02 10.16 -14.57
CA THR A 57 -15.85 8.95 -14.69
C THR A 57 -15.43 7.88 -13.68
N SER A 58 -16.29 6.88 -13.46
CA SER A 58 -15.95 5.72 -12.64
C SER A 58 -14.78 4.93 -13.25
N VAL A 59 -13.91 4.43 -12.39
CA VAL A 59 -12.81 3.53 -12.74
C VAL A 59 -13.13 2.13 -12.21
N ALA A 60 -12.95 1.10 -13.03
CA ALA A 60 -13.05 -0.30 -12.65
C ALA A 60 -11.70 -1.00 -12.84
N ASP A 61 -11.60 -2.24 -12.33
CA ASP A 61 -10.41 -3.09 -12.46
C ASP A 61 -9.13 -2.39 -11.95
N VAL A 62 -9.20 -1.78 -10.76
CA VAL A 62 -8.05 -1.13 -10.14
C VAL A 62 -7.15 -2.21 -9.54
N GLN A 63 -5.89 -2.24 -9.96
CA GLN A 63 -4.87 -3.13 -9.37
C GLN A 63 -3.74 -2.29 -8.78
N ILE A 64 -3.41 -2.54 -7.53
CA ILE A 64 -2.33 -1.84 -6.81
C ILE A 64 -1.17 -2.79 -6.66
N PHE A 65 0.02 -2.36 -7.08
CA PHE A 65 1.25 -3.11 -6.94
C PHE A 65 2.23 -2.37 -6.06
N ASP A 66 2.84 -3.09 -5.13
CA ASP A 66 3.87 -2.62 -4.23
C ASP A 66 4.79 -3.81 -3.85
N ARG A 67 5.72 -3.61 -2.95
CA ARG A 67 6.57 -4.64 -2.36
C ARG A 67 6.96 -4.26 -0.94
N THR A 68 7.32 -5.26 -0.14
CA THR A 68 8.07 -4.97 1.09
C THR A 68 9.40 -4.29 0.73
N PRO A 69 9.74 -3.14 1.36
CA PRO A 69 11.02 -2.48 1.14
C PRO A 69 12.23 -3.39 1.42
N PRO A 70 13.40 -3.10 0.84
CA PRO A 70 14.63 -3.82 1.18
C PRO A 70 14.91 -3.80 2.69
N TYR A 71 15.47 -4.89 3.22
CA TYR A 71 15.79 -5.06 4.65
C TYR A 71 14.58 -4.96 5.58
N THR A 72 13.39 -5.26 5.06
CA THR A 72 12.15 -5.34 5.84
C THR A 72 11.37 -6.59 5.48
N SER A 73 10.53 -7.06 6.40
CA SER A 73 9.56 -8.12 6.16
C SER A 73 8.22 -7.75 6.80
N LEU A 74 7.11 -8.31 6.33
CA LEU A 74 5.80 -8.06 6.95
C LEU A 74 5.86 -8.36 8.45
N SER A 75 5.42 -7.42 9.29
CA SER A 75 5.36 -7.65 10.75
C SER A 75 4.12 -8.46 11.14
N GLU A 76 3.08 -8.42 10.30
CA GLU A 76 1.80 -9.10 10.48
C GLU A 76 1.15 -9.40 9.12
N ALA A 77 0.04 -10.13 9.11
CA ALA A 77 -0.77 -10.28 7.91
C ALA A 77 -1.33 -8.92 7.46
N VAL A 78 -1.30 -8.66 6.15
CA VAL A 78 -1.89 -7.46 5.54
C VAL A 78 -3.42 -7.52 5.68
N PRO A 79 -4.11 -6.42 5.99
CA PRO A 79 -5.57 -6.38 5.97
C PRO A 79 -6.13 -6.87 4.63
N ASP A 80 -7.03 -7.85 4.70
CA ASP A 80 -7.70 -8.45 3.54
C ASP A 80 -9.03 -9.08 4.00
N PRO A 81 -10.18 -8.76 3.38
CA PRO A 81 -10.39 -7.73 2.35
C PRO A 81 -10.29 -6.30 2.92
N VAL A 82 -10.08 -5.32 2.03
CA VAL A 82 -10.11 -3.88 2.36
C VAL A 82 -11.23 -3.19 1.59
N VAL A 83 -12.18 -2.57 2.30
CA VAL A 83 -13.19 -1.70 1.70
C VAL A 83 -12.58 -0.32 1.47
N ILE A 84 -12.39 0.07 0.21
CA ILE A 84 -11.81 1.38 -0.17
C ILE A 84 -12.90 2.45 -0.19
N SER A 85 -14.05 2.11 -0.78
CA SER A 85 -15.25 2.92 -0.82
C SER A 85 -16.47 1.97 -0.78
N PRO A 86 -17.70 2.48 -0.59
CA PRO A 86 -18.88 1.61 -0.53
C PRO A 86 -19.06 0.70 -1.77
N GLU A 87 -18.54 1.11 -2.94
CA GLU A 87 -18.65 0.39 -4.21
C GLU A 87 -17.34 -0.27 -4.66
N LEU A 88 -16.25 -0.16 -3.90
CA LEU A 88 -14.94 -0.74 -4.25
C LEU A 88 -14.31 -1.48 -3.06
N THR A 89 -14.06 -2.77 -3.25
CA THR A 89 -13.33 -3.62 -2.29
C THR A 89 -12.09 -4.19 -2.94
N CYS A 90 -10.96 -4.13 -2.25
CA CYS A 90 -9.69 -4.70 -2.67
C CYS A 90 -9.38 -5.98 -1.90
N ASN A 91 -8.91 -7.00 -2.63
CA ASN A 91 -8.43 -8.24 -2.07
C ASN A 91 -6.93 -8.39 -2.31
N LEU A 92 -6.21 -8.86 -1.30
CA LEU A 92 -4.79 -9.16 -1.43
C LEU A 92 -4.61 -10.45 -2.26
N THR A 93 -3.94 -10.33 -3.41
CA THR A 93 -3.65 -11.47 -4.29
C THR A 93 -2.19 -11.89 -4.27
N LYS A 94 -1.30 -11.04 -3.72
CA LYS A 94 0.08 -11.41 -3.35
C LYS A 94 0.44 -10.81 -1.99
N PRO A 95 1.09 -11.57 -1.10
CA PRO A 95 1.54 -12.96 -1.24
C PRO A 95 0.42 -14.01 -1.33
N ALA A 96 0.75 -15.21 -1.82
CA ALA A 96 -0.15 -16.36 -1.78
C ALA A 96 -0.47 -16.81 -0.34
N THR A 97 0.50 -16.62 0.58
CA THR A 97 0.30 -16.79 2.01
C THR A 97 0.46 -15.45 2.70
N ASN A 98 -0.65 -14.88 3.17
CA ASN A 98 -0.67 -13.62 3.89
C ASN A 98 -0.24 -13.81 5.36
N ALA A 99 1.04 -13.62 5.64
CA ALA A 99 1.62 -13.85 6.96
C ALA A 99 2.82 -12.94 7.24
N ALA A 100 3.16 -12.81 8.53
CA ALA A 100 4.38 -12.16 8.98
C ALA A 100 5.64 -12.82 8.40
N ALA A 101 6.77 -12.11 8.45
CA ALA A 101 8.06 -12.46 7.89
C ALA A 101 8.11 -12.60 6.35
N TYR A 102 7.00 -12.41 5.64
CA TYR A 102 7.00 -12.38 4.18
C TYR A 102 7.81 -11.19 3.64
N GLN A 103 8.57 -11.44 2.58
CA GLN A 103 9.33 -10.45 1.83
C GLN A 103 9.03 -10.64 0.35
N GLY A 104 8.68 -9.56 -0.35
CA GLY A 104 8.43 -9.62 -1.78
C GLY A 104 7.27 -8.75 -2.25
N PRO A 105 6.72 -9.06 -3.44
CA PRO A 105 5.62 -8.31 -4.03
C PRO A 105 4.35 -8.36 -3.18
N LEU A 106 3.66 -7.23 -3.13
CA LEU A 106 2.31 -7.07 -2.62
C LEU A 106 1.42 -6.66 -3.79
N GLN A 107 0.25 -7.27 -3.89
CA GLN A 107 -0.72 -6.95 -4.94
C GLN A 107 -2.11 -6.97 -4.35
N TRP A 108 -2.86 -5.90 -4.62
CA TRP A 108 -4.29 -5.83 -4.33
C TRP A 108 -5.06 -5.72 -5.64
N ASP A 109 -6.04 -6.59 -5.82
CA ASP A 109 -6.97 -6.54 -6.94
C ASP A 109 -8.32 -6.02 -6.41
N CYS A 110 -8.78 -4.90 -6.96
CA CYS A 110 -9.97 -4.21 -6.49
C CYS A 110 -11.15 -4.45 -7.43
N ALA A 111 -12.19 -5.05 -6.88
CA ALA A 111 -13.43 -5.34 -7.57
C ALA A 111 -14.49 -4.29 -7.23
N GLY A 112 -15.23 -3.86 -8.26
CA GLY A 112 -16.29 -2.85 -8.13
C GLY A 112 -16.01 -1.59 -8.94
N SER A 113 -16.58 -0.47 -8.51
CA SER A 113 -16.49 0.82 -9.21
C SER A 113 -15.93 1.89 -8.27
N PHE A 114 -14.79 2.46 -8.63
CA PHE A 114 -14.22 3.61 -7.94
C PHE A 114 -14.80 4.89 -8.57
N LEU A 115 -15.74 5.54 -7.90
CA LEU A 115 -16.47 6.69 -8.44
C LEU A 115 -15.60 7.96 -8.49
N PRO A 116 -15.92 8.96 -9.34
CA PRO A 116 -15.18 10.22 -9.43
C PRO A 116 -14.99 10.89 -8.06
N GLY A 117 -13.75 11.29 -7.75
CA GLY A 117 -13.40 11.97 -6.51
C GLY A 117 -13.42 11.09 -5.25
N GLN A 118 -13.71 9.78 -5.36
CA GLN A 118 -13.56 8.88 -4.22
C GLN A 118 -12.09 8.73 -3.85
N VAL A 119 -11.86 8.59 -2.55
CA VAL A 119 -10.55 8.35 -1.94
C VAL A 119 -10.64 7.16 -0.99
N GLY A 120 -9.52 6.48 -0.79
CA GLY A 120 -9.38 5.44 0.22
C GLY A 120 -7.93 4.98 0.33
N SER A 121 -7.66 3.91 1.07
CA SER A 121 -6.28 3.42 1.22
C SER A 121 -6.20 1.94 1.52
N VAL A 122 -5.10 1.32 1.08
CA VAL A 122 -4.61 0.05 1.65
C VAL A 122 -3.41 0.33 2.55
N THR A 123 -3.14 -0.56 3.50
CA THR A 123 -2.00 -0.45 4.40
C THR A 123 -1.29 -1.79 4.56
N PHE A 124 0.00 -1.74 4.87
CA PHE A 124 0.74 -2.90 5.35
C PHE A 124 1.81 -2.46 6.34
N ARG A 125 2.15 -3.34 7.30
CA ARG A 125 3.20 -3.08 8.27
C ARG A 125 4.40 -3.98 8.01
N VAL A 126 5.58 -3.41 8.16
CA VAL A 126 6.84 -4.14 8.07
C VAL A 126 7.69 -3.91 9.30
N VAL A 127 8.50 -4.89 9.66
CA VAL A 127 9.58 -4.74 10.63
C VAL A 127 10.91 -4.59 9.90
N ILE A 128 11.77 -3.66 10.34
CA ILE A 128 13.15 -3.53 9.84
C ILE A 128 13.95 -4.73 10.36
N THR A 129 14.42 -5.58 9.45
CA THR A 129 15.21 -6.76 9.81
C THR A 129 16.69 -6.37 9.94
N PRO A 130 17.42 -6.88 10.96
CA PRO A 130 18.85 -6.63 11.13
C PRO A 130 19.72 -7.05 9.93
#